data_AF-A0A9D8RIR0-F1
#
_entry.id   AF-A0A9D8RIR0-F1
#
_cell.length_a   1.000
_cell.length_b   1.000
_cell.length_c   1.000
_cell.angle_alpha   90.00
_cell.angle_beta   90.00
_cell.angle_gamma   90.00
#
_symmetry.space_group_name_H-M   'P 1'
#
loop_
_entity.id
_entity.type
_entity.pdbx_description
1 polymer ?
#
loop_
_entity_poly.entity_id
_entity_poly.type
_entity_poly.pdbx_seq_one_letter_code
_entity_poly.pdbx_strand_id
1 'polypeptide(L)'
;MNKFFEIKKDSPIIIDTCIFMVGIEKRHTDSAYSLDSMKKNWMNDVLSYFENIKLHEVVYGELDSDTKKIIDEHIGTNVEIVSDKDLFDSDPEFMRIFNEIHDHELMYAPFSKTKNQGEVHSLAYACYYGIPYFSSKDSDACDVCNEIEDLKDIMVIGFEMILGIAYKAGGNKEKRKALKSLYKEFCAPKIRQGVIPKTLAEYLGEAE
;
A
#
# COMPACT_ATOMS: atom_id res chain seq x y z
N MET A 1 -3.77 13.99 -16.25
CA MET A 1 -4.46 12.73 -16.57
C MET A 1 -4.14 11.76 -15.43
N ASN A 2 -5.13 11.16 -14.77
CA ASN A 2 -4.86 10.40 -13.56
C ASN A 2 -4.19 9.06 -13.94
N LYS A 3 -2.93 8.83 -13.51
CA LYS A 3 -2.11 7.62 -13.82
C LYS A 3 -2.76 6.30 -13.42
N PHE A 4 -3.87 6.38 -12.67
CA PHE A 4 -4.77 5.31 -12.29
C PHE A 4 -5.12 4.28 -13.39
N PHE A 5 -5.18 4.69 -14.67
CA PHE A 5 -5.57 3.79 -15.76
C PHE A 5 -4.42 2.96 -16.35
N GLU A 6 -3.19 3.14 -15.87
CA GLU A 6 -1.99 2.55 -16.49
C GLU A 6 -1.44 1.34 -15.73
N ILE A 7 -1.87 1.12 -14.48
CA ILE A 7 -1.39 0.00 -13.67
C ILE A 7 -2.08 -1.28 -14.12
N LYS A 8 -1.34 -2.12 -14.84
CA LYS A 8 -1.83 -3.40 -15.31
C LYS A 8 -1.89 -4.41 -14.17
N LYS A 9 -2.89 -5.28 -14.20
CA LYS A 9 -3.09 -6.36 -13.22
C LYS A 9 -1.89 -7.29 -13.03
N ASP A 10 -1.08 -7.49 -14.06
CA ASP A 10 0.09 -8.36 -14.08
C ASP A 10 1.37 -7.66 -13.59
N SER A 11 1.31 -6.34 -13.36
CA SER A 11 2.46 -5.60 -12.87
C SER A 11 2.74 -5.93 -11.40
N PRO A 12 3.99 -6.21 -11.02
CA PRO A 12 4.32 -6.48 -9.63
C PRO A 12 4.12 -5.23 -8.77
N ILE A 13 3.61 -5.43 -7.56
CA ILE A 13 3.38 -4.39 -6.57
C ILE A 13 3.79 -4.89 -5.20
N ILE A 14 4.54 -4.10 -4.43
CA ILE A 14 4.71 -4.32 -2.99
C ILE A 14 3.65 -3.52 -2.24
N ILE A 15 2.96 -4.14 -1.29
CA ILE A 15 1.95 -3.47 -0.45
C ILE A 15 2.45 -3.40 0.99
N ASP A 16 2.43 -2.22 1.57
CA ASP A 16 2.78 -1.99 2.96
C ASP A 16 1.64 -2.32 3.96
N THR A 17 1.99 -2.57 5.21
CA THR A 17 1.10 -2.89 6.33
C THR A 17 0.04 -1.81 6.48
N CYS A 18 0.45 -0.54 6.32
CA CYS A 18 -0.41 0.61 6.56
C CYS A 18 -1.65 0.66 5.65
N ILE A 19 -1.62 0.01 4.48
CA ILE A 19 -2.76 -0.13 3.56
C ILE A 19 -3.79 -1.13 4.09
N PHE A 20 -3.33 -2.31 4.51
CA PHE A 20 -4.23 -3.34 5.05
C PHE A 20 -4.74 -3.00 6.45
N MET A 21 -4.05 -2.12 7.17
CA MET A 21 -4.39 -1.70 8.53
C MET A 21 -5.16 -0.37 8.57
N VAL A 22 -5.61 0.16 7.43
CA VAL A 22 -6.47 1.37 7.39
C VAL A 22 -7.69 1.20 8.30
N GLY A 23 -7.92 2.18 9.17
CA GLY A 23 -9.08 2.23 10.06
C GLY A 23 -9.02 1.22 11.20
N ILE A 24 -7.85 0.64 11.50
CA ILE A 24 -7.69 -0.34 12.59
C ILE A 24 -8.23 0.16 13.93
N GLU A 25 -8.07 1.45 14.22
CA GLU A 25 -8.52 2.10 15.44
C GLU A 25 -10.05 2.11 15.58
N LYS A 26 -10.80 1.90 14.49
CA LYS A 26 -12.26 1.89 14.45
C LYS A 26 -12.87 0.50 14.29
N ARG A 27 -12.06 -0.53 14.00
CA ARG A 27 -12.54 -1.90 13.69
C ARG A 27 -13.45 -2.50 14.75
N HIS A 28 -13.19 -2.18 16.02
CA HIS A 28 -13.92 -2.71 17.18
C HIS A 28 -15.05 -1.80 17.67
N THR A 29 -15.16 -0.58 17.16
CA THR A 29 -16.09 0.44 17.67
C THR A 29 -17.12 0.87 16.63
N ASP A 30 -16.86 0.65 15.34
CA ASP A 30 -17.78 0.98 14.26
C ASP A 30 -17.78 -0.13 13.20
N SER A 31 -18.94 -0.76 13.02
CA SER A 31 -19.13 -1.88 12.10
C SER A 31 -18.92 -1.51 10.63
N ALA A 32 -19.01 -0.22 10.27
CA ALA A 32 -18.66 0.24 8.93
C ALA A 32 -17.17 0.07 8.62
N TYR A 33 -16.32 0.03 9.65
CA TYR A 33 -14.86 -0.14 9.55
C TYR A 33 -14.39 -1.50 10.07
N SER A 34 -15.31 -2.42 10.38
CA SER A 34 -14.94 -3.79 10.78
C SER A 34 -14.10 -4.47 9.69
N LEU A 35 -13.30 -5.46 10.07
CA LEU A 35 -12.49 -6.20 9.11
C LEU A 35 -13.35 -6.86 8.03
N ASP A 36 -14.53 -7.41 8.37
CA ASP A 36 -15.48 -7.94 7.39
C ASP A 36 -15.96 -6.88 6.40
N SER A 37 -16.22 -5.66 6.90
CA SER A 37 -16.60 -4.53 6.06
C SER A 37 -15.46 -4.13 5.12
N MET A 38 -14.23 -4.04 5.63
CA MET A 38 -13.04 -3.74 4.81
C MET A 38 -12.79 -4.82 3.77
N LYS A 39 -12.87 -6.10 4.17
CA LYS A 39 -12.74 -7.29 3.31
C LYS A 39 -13.72 -7.21 2.14
N LYS A 40 -15.01 -6.99 2.45
CA LYS A 40 -16.10 -6.93 1.48
C LYS A 40 -16.04 -5.69 0.58
N ASN A 41 -15.69 -4.54 1.13
CA ASN A 41 -15.84 -3.28 0.41
C ASN A 41 -14.67 -2.97 -0.51
N TRP A 42 -13.44 -3.36 -0.17
CA TRP A 42 -12.27 -3.06 -0.99
C TRP A 42 -11.17 -4.12 -1.01
N MET A 43 -10.86 -4.81 0.11
CA MET A 43 -9.67 -5.68 0.14
C MET A 43 -9.79 -6.82 -0.86
N ASN A 44 -10.95 -7.50 -0.92
CA ASN A 44 -11.16 -8.60 -1.86
C ASN A 44 -11.01 -8.16 -3.32
N ASP A 45 -11.45 -6.95 -3.67
CA ASP A 45 -11.33 -6.47 -5.06
C ASP A 45 -9.87 -6.20 -5.42
N VAL A 46 -9.11 -5.62 -4.50
CA VAL A 46 -7.70 -5.29 -4.70
C VAL A 46 -6.86 -6.56 -4.74
N LEU A 47 -7.10 -7.47 -3.80
CA LEU A 47 -6.49 -8.79 -3.76
C LEU A 47 -6.90 -9.66 -4.95
N SER A 48 -8.02 -9.39 -5.63
CA SER A 48 -8.39 -10.12 -6.86
C SER A 48 -7.91 -9.43 -8.13
N TYR A 49 -7.64 -8.12 -8.07
CA TYR A 49 -7.23 -7.34 -9.23
C TYR A 49 -5.78 -7.58 -9.60
N PHE A 50 -4.87 -7.54 -8.63
CA PHE A 50 -3.45 -7.74 -8.87
C PHE A 50 -3.09 -9.23 -8.91
N GLU A 51 -2.40 -9.64 -9.96
CA GLU A 51 -1.93 -11.02 -10.17
C GLU A 51 -0.58 -11.27 -9.49
N ASN A 52 0.15 -10.21 -9.13
CA ASN A 52 1.49 -10.28 -8.56
C ASN A 52 1.69 -9.29 -7.40
N ILE A 53 1.10 -9.63 -6.26
CA ILE A 53 1.27 -8.89 -5.00
C ILE A 53 2.47 -9.48 -4.27
N LYS A 54 3.39 -8.60 -3.87
CA LYS A 54 4.50 -8.92 -2.98
C LYS A 54 4.22 -8.31 -1.61
N LEU A 55 4.51 -9.07 -0.57
CA LEU A 55 4.45 -8.61 0.81
C LEU A 55 5.77 -8.97 1.49
N HIS A 56 6.54 -7.98 1.93
CA HIS A 56 7.78 -8.26 2.62
C HIS A 56 7.52 -8.99 3.94
N GLU A 57 8.37 -9.93 4.35
CA GLU A 57 8.13 -10.74 5.56
C GLU A 57 8.06 -9.89 6.84
N VAL A 58 8.79 -8.77 6.89
CA VAL A 58 8.72 -7.79 7.98
C VAL A 58 7.32 -7.18 8.05
N VAL A 59 6.80 -6.74 6.90
CA VAL A 59 5.44 -6.17 6.75
C VAL A 59 4.38 -7.22 7.11
N TYR A 60 4.51 -8.45 6.59
CA TYR A 60 3.62 -9.54 6.98
C TYR A 60 3.68 -9.77 8.49
N GLY A 61 4.86 -9.72 9.10
CA GLY A 61 5.07 -9.84 10.55
C GLY A 61 4.24 -8.85 11.38
N GLU A 62 4.09 -7.62 10.90
CA GLU A 62 3.37 -6.52 11.58
C GLU A 62 1.84 -6.60 11.50
N LEU A 63 1.29 -7.35 10.53
CA LEU A 63 -0.16 -7.52 10.40
C LEU A 63 -0.77 -8.18 11.65
N ASP A 64 -1.96 -7.73 12.05
CA ASP A 64 -2.73 -8.40 13.07
C ASP A 64 -3.19 -9.80 12.62
N SER A 65 -3.52 -10.66 13.58
CA SER A 65 -3.85 -12.06 13.31
C SER A 65 -5.05 -12.26 12.39
N ASP A 66 -6.01 -11.34 12.39
CA ASP A 66 -7.22 -11.50 11.58
C ASP A 66 -6.99 -11.01 10.14
N THR A 67 -6.21 -9.94 9.98
CA THR A 67 -5.76 -9.47 8.67
C THR A 67 -4.86 -10.51 8.00
N LYS A 68 -3.95 -11.16 8.76
CA LYS A 68 -3.14 -12.28 8.26
C LYS A 68 -3.97 -13.40 7.66
N LYS A 69 -5.03 -13.84 8.36
CA LYS A 69 -5.93 -14.91 7.85
C LYS A 69 -6.51 -14.56 6.48
N ILE A 70 -6.83 -13.28 6.23
CA ILE A 70 -7.32 -12.85 4.92
C ILE A 70 -6.20 -12.95 3.88
N ILE A 71 -5.01 -12.46 4.18
CA ILE A 71 -3.86 -12.52 3.25
C ILE A 71 -3.46 -13.97 2.94
N ASP A 72 -3.49 -14.84 3.95
CA ASP A 72 -3.13 -16.27 3.83
C ASP A 72 -4.01 -16.99 2.80
N GLU A 73 -5.27 -16.56 2.61
CA GLU A 73 -6.16 -17.10 1.56
C GLU A 73 -5.64 -16.85 0.13
N HIS A 74 -4.72 -15.90 -0.05
CA HIS A 74 -4.18 -15.47 -1.35
C HIS A 74 -2.71 -15.85 -1.58
N ILE A 75 -2.01 -16.34 -0.54
CA ILE A 75 -0.60 -16.75 -0.64
C ILE A 75 -0.46 -17.93 -1.62
N GLY A 76 0.51 -17.83 -2.53
CA GLY A 76 0.77 -18.84 -3.56
C GLY A 76 -0.23 -18.84 -4.72
N THR A 77 -1.26 -17.99 -4.66
CA THR A 77 -2.16 -17.72 -5.80
C THR A 77 -1.72 -16.46 -6.52
N ASN A 78 -1.74 -15.33 -5.82
CA ASN A 78 -1.36 -14.03 -6.37
C ASN A 78 -0.64 -13.14 -5.35
N VAL A 79 -0.52 -13.58 -4.09
CA VAL A 79 0.34 -12.98 -3.07
C VAL A 79 1.57 -13.87 -2.87
N GLU A 80 2.74 -13.24 -2.83
CA GLU A 80 4.01 -13.87 -2.45
C GLU A 80 4.62 -13.13 -1.26
N ILE A 81 5.00 -13.89 -0.23
CA ILE A 81 5.79 -13.35 0.89
C ILE A 81 7.25 -13.37 0.47
N VAL A 82 7.88 -12.20 0.43
CA VAL A 82 9.28 -12.03 0.00
C VAL A 82 10.18 -11.71 1.20
N SER A 83 11.45 -12.04 1.07
CA SER A 83 12.47 -11.80 2.11
C SER A 83 13.77 -11.37 1.45
N ASP A 84 14.51 -10.51 2.14
CA ASP A 84 15.84 -10.03 1.80
C ASP A 84 16.94 -10.64 2.69
N LYS A 85 16.62 -11.66 3.50
CA LYS A 85 17.59 -12.31 4.41
C LYS A 85 18.87 -12.79 3.74
N ASP A 86 18.74 -13.32 2.52
CA ASP A 86 19.89 -13.83 1.76
C ASP A 86 20.70 -12.70 1.07
N LEU A 87 20.16 -11.48 1.04
CA LEU A 87 20.83 -10.28 0.51
C LEU A 87 21.51 -9.50 1.63
N PHE A 88 20.92 -9.51 2.82
CA PHE A 88 21.44 -8.81 3.99
C PHE A 88 22.85 -9.31 4.33
N ASP A 89 23.78 -8.37 4.55
CA ASP A 89 25.23 -8.61 4.76
C ASP A 89 25.98 -9.36 3.64
N SER A 90 25.30 -9.72 2.55
CA SER A 90 25.82 -10.60 1.50
C SER A 90 25.90 -9.90 0.13
N ASP A 91 24.95 -9.03 -0.17
CA ASP A 91 24.89 -8.28 -1.43
C ASP A 91 25.21 -6.78 -1.19
N PRO A 92 26.35 -6.27 -1.68
CA PRO A 92 26.73 -4.88 -1.49
C PRO A 92 25.80 -3.85 -2.15
N GLU A 93 25.14 -4.21 -3.26
CA GLU A 93 24.23 -3.31 -3.97
C GLU A 93 22.93 -3.17 -3.19
N PHE A 94 22.36 -4.29 -2.72
CA PHE A 94 21.21 -4.29 -1.83
C PHE A 94 21.49 -3.47 -0.56
N MET A 95 22.63 -3.73 0.10
CA MET A 95 22.98 -3.01 1.33
C MET A 95 23.20 -1.51 1.10
N ARG A 96 23.73 -1.11 -0.05
CA ARG A 96 23.85 0.31 -0.41
C ARG A 96 22.47 0.97 -0.49
N ILE A 97 21.54 0.37 -1.24
CA ILE A 97 20.17 0.87 -1.39
C ILE A 97 19.47 0.90 -0.02
N PHE A 98 19.54 -0.21 0.73
CA PHE A 98 18.93 -0.33 2.06
C PHE A 98 19.42 0.77 3.00
N ASN A 99 20.74 0.98 3.10
CA ASN A 99 21.30 1.98 4.00
C ASN A 99 20.93 3.41 3.58
N GLU A 100 20.89 3.70 2.28
CA GLU A 100 20.46 5.01 1.77
C GLU A 100 19.02 5.34 2.16
N ILE A 101 18.12 4.35 2.08
CA ILE A 101 16.72 4.51 2.51
C ILE A 101 16.63 4.60 4.03
N HIS A 102 17.30 3.69 4.75
CA HIS A 102 17.26 3.62 6.21
C HIS A 102 17.79 4.90 6.87
N ASP A 103 18.88 5.46 6.36
CA ASP A 103 19.54 6.62 6.94
C ASP A 103 18.86 7.96 6.56
N HIS A 104 17.85 7.92 5.69
CA HIS A 104 17.03 9.07 5.33
C HIS A 104 16.28 9.63 6.54
N GLU A 105 16.20 10.95 6.69
CA GLU A 105 15.64 11.59 7.91
C GLU A 105 14.18 11.20 8.22
N LEU A 106 13.39 10.92 7.18
CA LEU A 106 11.99 10.49 7.28
C LEU A 106 11.84 9.00 7.66
N MET A 107 12.85 8.18 7.35
CA MET A 107 12.82 6.73 7.57
C MET A 107 13.62 6.30 8.79
N TYR A 108 14.62 7.10 9.17
CA TYR A 108 15.55 6.78 10.22
C TYR A 108 14.86 6.42 11.54
N ALA A 109 15.11 5.20 11.98
CA ALA A 109 14.74 4.71 13.28
C ALA A 109 15.98 4.11 13.94
N PRO A 110 16.31 4.48 15.20
CA PRO A 110 17.32 3.74 15.95
C PRO A 110 16.99 2.25 15.96
N PHE A 111 17.98 1.37 15.83
CA PHE A 111 17.81 -0.09 15.79
C PHE A 111 16.96 -0.70 16.93
N SER A 112 16.79 0.01 18.04
CA SER A 112 15.90 -0.39 19.15
C SER A 112 14.41 -0.13 18.89
N LYS A 113 14.06 0.45 17.74
CA LYS A 113 12.70 0.76 17.32
C LYS A 113 12.42 0.07 15.98
N THR A 114 11.26 -0.56 15.89
CA THR A 114 10.77 -1.20 14.66
C THR A 114 10.05 -0.22 13.73
N LYS A 115 10.17 1.09 13.99
CA LYS A 115 9.47 2.11 13.19
C LYS A 115 10.05 2.11 11.77
N ASN A 116 9.19 2.20 10.76
CA ASN A 116 9.52 2.30 9.34
C ASN A 116 10.24 1.08 8.74
N GLN A 117 10.42 -0.01 9.49
CA GLN A 117 11.14 -1.19 8.99
C GLN A 117 10.39 -1.83 7.82
N GLY A 118 9.06 -1.93 7.91
CA GLY A 118 8.21 -2.39 6.82
C GLY A 118 8.45 -1.61 5.52
N GLU A 119 8.46 -0.28 5.57
CA GLU A 119 8.69 0.60 4.43
C GLU A 119 10.12 0.49 3.89
N VAL A 120 11.14 0.54 4.75
CA VAL A 120 12.57 0.49 4.35
C VAL A 120 12.86 -0.82 3.61
N HIS A 121 12.51 -1.96 4.21
CA HIS A 121 12.72 -3.27 3.61
C HIS A 121 11.95 -3.42 2.29
N SER A 122 10.70 -2.95 2.26
CA SER A 122 9.86 -3.01 1.06
C SER A 122 10.41 -2.18 -0.09
N LEU A 123 10.85 -0.95 0.16
CA LEU A 123 11.41 -0.05 -0.86
C LEU A 123 12.76 -0.56 -1.37
N ALA A 124 13.63 -1.04 -0.47
CA ALA A 124 14.91 -1.63 -0.86
C ALA A 124 14.70 -2.86 -1.76
N TYR A 125 13.78 -3.75 -1.38
CA TYR A 125 13.44 -4.92 -2.18
C TYR A 125 12.81 -4.51 -3.53
N ALA A 126 11.92 -3.52 -3.53
CA ALA A 126 11.31 -3.03 -4.77
C ALA A 126 12.37 -2.51 -5.75
N CYS A 127 13.29 -1.69 -5.26
CA CYS A 127 14.36 -1.11 -6.05
C CYS A 127 15.28 -2.18 -6.62
N TYR A 128 15.77 -3.09 -5.77
CA TYR A 128 16.73 -4.13 -6.16
C TYR A 128 16.18 -5.09 -7.22
N TYR A 129 14.89 -5.45 -7.12
CA TYR A 129 14.24 -6.35 -8.08
C TYR A 129 13.49 -5.64 -9.21
N GLY A 130 13.56 -4.31 -9.30
CA GLY A 130 12.89 -3.53 -10.34
C GLY A 130 11.36 -3.61 -10.30
N ILE A 131 10.77 -3.66 -9.11
CA ILE A 131 9.32 -3.64 -8.90
C ILE A 131 8.85 -2.18 -8.97
N PRO A 132 8.01 -1.81 -9.95
CA PRO A 132 7.73 -0.40 -10.26
C PRO A 132 6.68 0.24 -9.34
N TYR A 133 6.06 -0.52 -8.44
CA TYR A 133 4.94 -0.07 -7.64
C TYR A 133 5.10 -0.41 -6.16
N PHE A 134 4.95 0.61 -5.32
CA PHE A 134 4.92 0.47 -3.86
C PHE A 134 3.63 1.12 -3.31
N SER A 135 2.81 0.37 -2.59
CA SER A 135 1.55 0.87 -2.05
C SER A 135 1.69 1.23 -0.58
N SER A 136 1.51 2.50 -0.25
CA SER A 136 1.52 3.03 1.12
C SER A 136 0.55 4.20 1.25
N LYS A 137 -0.02 4.37 2.45
CA LYS A 137 -0.78 5.58 2.80
C LYS A 137 0.08 6.67 3.43
N ASP A 138 1.33 6.37 3.75
CA ASP A 138 2.24 7.29 4.42
C ASP A 138 2.81 8.31 3.42
N SER A 139 2.81 9.59 3.80
CA SER A 139 3.44 10.64 3.01
C SER A 139 4.95 10.51 3.01
N ASP A 140 5.52 10.02 4.11
CA ASP A 140 6.98 9.94 4.27
C ASP A 140 7.57 8.99 3.22
N ALA A 141 6.89 7.88 2.92
CA ALA A 141 7.29 6.96 1.84
C ALA A 141 7.22 7.59 0.44
N CYS A 142 6.25 8.48 0.21
CA CYS A 142 6.13 9.22 -1.05
C CYS A 142 7.29 10.21 -1.20
N ASP A 143 7.61 10.96 -0.15
CA ASP A 143 8.68 11.95 -0.18
C ASP A 143 10.05 11.28 -0.36
N VAL A 144 10.30 10.18 0.35
CA VAL A 144 11.52 9.37 0.19
C VAL A 144 11.71 8.85 -1.24
N CYS A 145 10.66 8.37 -1.90
CA CYS A 145 10.77 7.94 -3.30
C CYS A 145 11.10 9.09 -4.27
N ASN A 146 10.73 10.32 -3.93
CA ASN A 146 11.04 11.50 -4.73
C ASN A 146 12.44 12.07 -4.45
N GLU A 147 12.98 11.82 -3.25
CA GLU A 147 14.26 12.38 -2.79
C GLU A 147 15.45 11.46 -3.06
N ILE A 148 15.26 10.13 -3.07
CA ILE A 148 16.30 9.15 -3.36
C ILE A 148 16.30 8.78 -4.85
N GLU A 149 17.44 9.00 -5.52
CA GLU A 149 17.59 8.81 -6.97
C GLU A 149 17.30 7.36 -7.41
N ASP A 150 17.69 6.37 -6.62
CA ASP A 150 17.44 4.95 -6.91
C ASP A 150 15.94 4.60 -6.90
N LEU A 151 15.13 5.36 -6.16
CA LEU A 151 13.70 5.09 -6.01
C LEU A 151 12.83 5.83 -7.04
N LYS A 152 13.41 6.67 -7.90
CA LYS A 152 12.66 7.52 -8.84
C LYS A 152 11.73 6.76 -9.80
N ASP A 153 12.06 5.50 -10.09
CA ASP A 153 11.31 4.64 -11.00
C ASP A 153 10.19 3.87 -10.27
N ILE A 154 10.11 3.98 -8.94
CA ILE A 154 9.04 3.41 -8.13
C ILE A 154 7.90 4.43 -8.02
N MET A 155 6.73 4.05 -8.51
CA MET A 155 5.51 4.82 -8.34
C MET A 155 4.81 4.42 -7.04
N VAL A 156 4.65 5.39 -6.14
CA VAL A 156 3.87 5.20 -4.91
C VAL A 156 2.36 5.22 -5.21
N ILE A 157 1.67 4.16 -4.75
CA ILE A 157 0.23 3.96 -4.89
C ILE A 157 -0.43 4.26 -3.55
N GLY A 158 -1.10 5.41 -3.47
CA GLY A 158 -1.85 5.81 -2.27
C GLY A 158 -3.16 5.03 -2.08
N PHE A 159 -3.73 5.13 -0.87
CA PHE A 159 -5.02 4.50 -0.56
C PHE A 159 -6.18 5.00 -1.44
N GLU A 160 -6.13 6.24 -1.92
CA GLU A 160 -7.07 6.79 -2.90
C GLU A 160 -7.13 5.95 -4.19
N MET A 161 -5.97 5.43 -4.62
CA MET A 161 -5.85 4.60 -5.81
C MET A 161 -6.36 3.18 -5.55
N ILE A 162 -6.06 2.62 -4.38
CA ILE A 162 -6.61 1.34 -3.89
C ILE A 162 -8.14 1.36 -3.90
N LEU A 163 -8.75 2.42 -3.36
CA LEU A 163 -10.20 2.60 -3.40
C LEU A 163 -10.74 2.76 -4.83
N GLY A 164 -9.98 3.41 -5.70
CA GLY A 164 -10.31 3.52 -7.12
C GLY A 164 -10.38 2.15 -7.80
N ILE A 165 -9.39 1.28 -7.57
CA ILE A 165 -9.35 -0.10 -8.10
C ILE A 165 -10.60 -0.84 -7.65
N ALA A 166 -10.90 -0.82 -6.36
CA ALA A 166 -12.10 -1.46 -5.80
C ALA A 166 -13.40 -0.90 -6.40
N TYR A 167 -13.47 0.41 -6.63
CA TYR A 167 -14.64 1.05 -7.22
C TYR A 167 -14.88 0.61 -8.67
N LYS A 168 -13.80 0.43 -9.45
CA LYS A 168 -13.85 -0.06 -10.82
C LYS A 168 -14.14 -1.55 -10.96
N ALA A 169 -13.69 -2.37 -10.01
CA ALA A 169 -14.07 -3.78 -9.93
C ALA A 169 -15.61 -3.97 -9.85
N GLY A 170 -16.31 -2.91 -9.44
CA GLY A 170 -17.75 -2.82 -9.47
C GLY A 170 -18.39 -3.30 -8.17
N GLY A 171 -19.69 -3.59 -8.25
CA GLY A 171 -20.50 -3.98 -7.11
C GLY A 171 -21.76 -3.14 -6.97
N ASN A 172 -22.51 -3.43 -5.91
CA ASN A 172 -23.81 -2.80 -5.67
C ASN A 172 -23.69 -1.34 -5.20
N LYS A 173 -24.84 -0.68 -5.12
CA LYS A 173 -24.94 0.73 -4.70
C LYS A 173 -24.41 0.94 -3.28
N GLU A 174 -24.60 -0.02 -2.38
CA GLU A 174 -24.09 0.05 -1.02
C GLU A 174 -22.56 0.07 -0.98
N LYS A 175 -21.90 -0.83 -1.73
CA LYS A 175 -20.44 -0.90 -1.80
C LYS A 175 -19.84 0.39 -2.38
N ARG A 176 -20.42 0.91 -3.47
CA ARG A 176 -19.98 2.20 -4.03
C ARG A 176 -20.14 3.35 -3.03
N LYS A 177 -21.21 3.37 -2.25
CA LYS A 177 -21.40 4.35 -1.17
C LYS A 177 -20.36 4.19 -0.07
N ALA A 178 -20.04 2.95 0.33
CA ALA A 178 -19.02 2.65 1.32
C ALA A 178 -17.64 3.13 0.85
N LEU A 179 -17.23 2.82 -0.38
CA LEU A 179 -15.97 3.28 -0.98
C LEU A 179 -15.86 4.82 -1.01
N LYS A 180 -16.93 5.52 -1.40
CA LYS A 180 -16.99 6.99 -1.34
C LYS A 180 -16.84 7.52 0.09
N SER A 181 -17.37 6.81 1.09
CA SER A 181 -17.21 7.16 2.49
C SER A 181 -15.77 6.94 2.98
N LEU A 182 -15.17 5.79 2.64
CA LEU A 182 -13.78 5.46 2.98
C LEU A 182 -12.81 6.50 2.38
N TYR A 183 -13.04 6.92 1.13
CA TYR A 183 -12.25 7.97 0.48
C TYR A 183 -12.30 9.29 1.25
N LYS A 184 -13.51 9.74 1.61
CA LYS A 184 -13.69 10.98 2.38
C LYS A 184 -13.03 10.92 3.74
N GLU A 185 -13.08 9.77 4.42
CA GLU A 185 -12.53 9.59 5.74
C GLU A 185 -11.00 9.50 5.71
N PHE A 186 -10.46 8.53 4.98
CA PHE A 186 -9.05 8.18 5.05
C PHE A 186 -8.14 8.98 4.12
N CYS A 187 -8.73 9.68 3.13
CA CYS A 187 -7.99 10.60 2.27
C CYS A 187 -8.23 12.08 2.65
N ALA A 188 -8.95 12.36 3.76
CA ALA A 188 -9.27 13.72 4.20
C ALA A 188 -8.07 14.68 4.28
N PRO A 189 -6.88 14.27 4.79
CA PRO A 189 -5.72 15.17 4.83
C PRO A 189 -5.30 15.65 3.44
N LYS A 190 -5.14 14.73 2.48
CA LYS A 190 -4.77 15.04 1.09
C LYS A 190 -5.84 15.90 0.39
N ILE A 191 -7.13 15.63 0.67
CA ILE A 191 -8.24 16.46 0.17
C ILE A 191 -8.16 17.89 0.70
N ARG A 192 -7.92 18.07 2.00
CA ARG A 192 -7.82 19.41 2.62
C ARG A 192 -6.63 20.22 2.10
N GLN A 193 -5.53 19.55 1.79
CA GLN A 193 -4.33 20.15 1.20
C GLN A 193 -4.50 20.47 -0.30
N GLY A 194 -5.58 19.99 -0.94
CA GLY A 194 -5.81 20.19 -2.38
C GLY A 194 -4.95 19.30 -3.28
N VAL A 195 -4.31 18.26 -2.73
CA VAL A 195 -3.46 17.31 -3.47
C VAL A 195 -4.32 16.38 -4.35
N ILE A 196 -5.51 16.03 -3.88
CA ILE A 196 -6.47 15.17 -4.59
C ILE A 196 -7.89 15.77 -4.56
N PRO A 197 -8.80 15.38 -5.48
CA PRO A 197 -10.17 15.91 -5.55
C PRO A 197 -11.03 15.57 -4.33
N LYS A 198 -12.16 16.27 -4.17
CA LYS A 198 -13.02 16.16 -2.99
C LYS A 198 -13.83 14.88 -2.96
N THR A 199 -14.10 14.29 -4.12
CA THR A 199 -14.85 13.04 -4.22
C THR A 199 -14.08 11.97 -4.97
N LEU A 200 -14.39 10.71 -4.66
CA LEU A 200 -13.85 9.56 -5.39
C LEU A 200 -14.28 9.59 -6.87
N ALA A 201 -15.48 10.09 -7.18
CA ALA A 201 -15.93 10.21 -8.58
C ALA A 201 -15.07 11.20 -9.36
N GLU A 202 -14.81 12.39 -8.79
CA GLU A 202 -13.90 13.39 -9.37
C GLU A 202 -12.48 12.82 -9.52
N TYR A 203 -11.98 12.11 -8.51
CA TYR A 203 -10.68 11.43 -8.58
C TYR A 203 -10.63 10.44 -9.75
N LEU A 204 -11.71 9.70 -9.99
CA LEU A 204 -11.78 8.75 -11.09
C LEU A 204 -12.06 9.39 -12.46
N GLY A 205 -12.34 10.70 -12.50
CA GLY A 205 -12.76 11.40 -13.72
C GLY A 205 -14.18 11.05 -14.17
N GLU A 206 -15.02 10.50 -13.28
CA GLU A 206 -16.45 10.34 -13.53
C GLU A 206 -17.13 11.70 -13.30
N ALA A 207 -17.86 12.21 -14.31
CA ALA A 207 -18.77 13.34 -14.11
C ALA A 207 -19.92 12.90 -13.18
N GLU A 208 -20.37 13.79 -12.29
CA GLU A 208 -21.50 13.53 -11.37
C GLU A 208 -22.81 13.19 -12.10
#